data_AF-A0A7W7RB12-F1
#
_entry.id   AF-A0A7W7RB12-F1
#
_cell.length_a   1.000
_cell.length_b   1.000
_cell.length_c   1.000
_cell.angle_alpha   90.00
_cell.angle_beta   90.00
_cell.angle_gamma   90.00
#
_symmetry.space_group_name_H-M   'P 1'
#
loop_
_entity.id
_entity.type
_entity.pdbx_description
1 polymer ?
#
loop_
_entity_poly.entity_id
_entity_poly.type
_entity_poly.pdbx_seq_one_letter_code
_entity_poly.pdbx_strand_id
1 'polypeptide(L)' 'MAGLHRRPAEPATSPREDAVLRRRAVASGQPLAREGVVVLDGEAPFLFRDEYLPDGQLRTALVRLDAVRVFPFPPPDRL' A
#
# COMPACT_ATOMS: atom_id res chain seq x y z
N MET A 1 4.17 -18.90 24.17
CA MET A 1 2.83 -18.43 23.76
C MET A 1 3.05 -17.48 22.59
N ALA A 2 3.03 -17.98 21.35
CA ALA A 2 3.27 -17.15 20.17
C ALA A 2 1.97 -16.40 19.85
N GLY A 3 1.99 -15.07 19.95
CA GLY A 3 0.88 -14.24 19.48
C GLY A 3 0.67 -14.51 17.99
N LEU A 4 -0.55 -14.85 17.60
CA LEU A 4 -0.92 -14.97 16.19
C LEU A 4 -0.88 -13.58 15.58
N HIS A 5 0.29 -13.16 15.08
CA HIS A 5 0.40 -12.00 14.21
C HIS A 5 -0.29 -12.34 12.89
N ARG A 6 -1.60 -12.11 12.79
CA ARG A 6 -2.33 -12.26 11.54
C ARG A 6 -1.98 -11.07 10.64
N ARG A 7 -1.41 -11.36 9.48
CA ARG A 7 -1.28 -10.35 8.42
C ARG A 7 -2.70 -10.03 7.93
N PRO A 8 -3.11 -8.76 7.88
CA PRO A 8 -4.40 -8.38 7.32
C PRO A 8 -4.50 -8.84 5.86
N ALA A 9 -5.70 -9.10 5.38
CA ALA A 9 -5.93 -9.43 3.97
C ALA A 9 -5.41 -8.29 3.06
N GLU A 10 -4.90 -8.64 1.88
CA GLU A 10 -4.46 -7.63 0.92
C GLU A 10 -5.66 -6.80 0.44
N PRO A 11 -5.50 -5.48 0.23
CA PRO A 11 -6.57 -4.66 -0.31
C PRO A 11 -7.03 -5.22 -1.66
N ALA A 12 -8.34 -5.29 -1.88
CA ALA A 12 -8.87 -5.70 -3.17
C ALA A 12 -8.56 -4.61 -4.21
N THR A 13 -7.63 -4.89 -5.11
CA THR A 13 -7.19 -3.94 -6.14
C THR A 13 -7.52 -4.49 -7.53
N SER A 14 -7.85 -3.59 -8.45
CA SER A 14 -8.12 -3.97 -9.83
C SER A 14 -6.83 -4.50 -10.47
N PRO A 15 -6.77 -5.77 -10.92
CA PRO A 15 -5.57 -6.32 -11.52
C PRO A 15 -5.10 -5.53 -12.76
N ARG A 16 -6.07 -4.91 -13.45
CA ARG A 16 -5.80 -4.04 -14.61
C ARG A 16 -5.09 -2.75 -14.20
N GLU A 17 -5.52 -2.12 -13.12
CA GLU A 17 -4.90 -0.88 -12.64
C GLU A 17 -3.49 -1.14 -12.13
N ASP A 18 -3.28 -2.25 -11.41
CA ASP A 18 -1.96 -2.64 -10.93
C ASP A 18 -0.99 -2.88 -12.08
N ALA A 19 -1.44 -3.53 -13.16
CA ALA A 19 -0.63 -3.72 -14.36
C ALA A 19 -0.26 -2.39 -15.05
N VAL A 20 -1.18 -1.43 -15.08
CA VAL A 20 -0.91 -0.09 -15.65
C VAL A 20 0.09 0.68 -14.80
N LEU A 21 -0.06 0.68 -13.48
CA LEU A 21 0.84 1.40 -12.57
C LEU A 21 2.25 0.80 -12.57
N ARG A 22 2.38 -0.53 -12.57
CA ARG A 22 3.68 -1.21 -12.74
C ARG A 22 4.37 -0.79 -14.03
N ARG A 23 3.67 -0.84 -15.16
CA ARG A 23 4.24 -0.44 -16.47
C ARG A 23 4.66 1.02 -16.48
N ARG A 24 3.89 1.90 -15.85
CA ARG A 24 4.25 3.33 -15.75
C ARG A 24 5.48 3.56 -14.88
N ALA A 25 5.60 2.88 -13.74
CA ALA A 25 6.79 2.99 -12.87
C ALA A 25 8.06 2.55 -13.61
N VAL A 26 7.99 1.40 -14.30
CA VAL A 26 9.11 0.90 -15.14
C VAL A 26 9.43 1.87 -16.27
N ALA A 27 8.42 2.36 -17.00
CA ALA A 27 8.63 3.24 -18.15
C ALA A 27 9.15 4.64 -17.77
N SER A 28 8.73 5.16 -16.61
CA SER A 28 9.18 6.46 -16.11
C SER A 28 10.52 6.40 -15.37
N GLY A 29 10.94 5.21 -14.94
CA GLY A 29 12.09 5.07 -14.04
C GLY A 29 11.83 5.63 -12.63
N GLN A 30 10.59 5.97 -12.30
CA GLN A 30 10.21 6.61 -11.03
C GLN A 30 9.24 5.73 -10.23
N PRO A 31 9.39 5.67 -8.90
CA PRO A 31 8.39 5.04 -8.03
C PRO A 31 7.03 5.72 -8.16
N LEU A 32 5.96 4.93 -8.19
CA LEU A 32 4.59 5.43 -8.12
C LEU A 32 3.92 4.90 -6.86
N ALA A 33 3.15 5.74 -6.17
CA ALA A 33 2.41 5.35 -4.98
C ALA A 33 0.89 5.44 -5.20
N ARG A 34 0.16 4.44 -4.71
CA ARG A 34 -1.29 4.47 -4.53
C ARG A 34 -1.59 4.36 -3.04
N GLU A 35 -2.37 5.29 -2.52
CA GLU A 35 -2.76 5.32 -1.11
C GLU A 35 -4.28 5.31 -1.00
N GLY A 36 -4.79 4.77 0.11
CA GLY A 36 -6.21 4.80 0.39
C GLY A 36 -6.55 4.20 1.74
N VAL A 37 -7.85 4.14 2.04
CA VAL A 37 -8.37 3.49 3.25
C VAL A 37 -9.10 2.23 2.83
N VAL A 38 -8.80 1.11 3.51
CA VAL A 38 -9.49 -0.16 3.33
C VAL A 38 -10.07 -0.62 4.66
N VAL A 39 -11.30 -1.12 4.63
CA VAL A 39 -11.89 -1.86 5.75
C VAL A 39 -11.88 -3.32 5.34
N LEU A 40 -11.09 -4.13 6.03
CA LEU A 40 -11.02 -5.57 5.81
C LEU A 40 -12.10 -6.23 6.67
N ASP A 41 -12.68 -7.34 6.21
CA ASP A 41 -13.89 -7.94 6.79
C ASP A 41 -13.90 -8.00 8.33
N GLY A 42 -14.69 -7.13 8.95
CA GLY A 42 -14.86 -7.05 10.41
C GLY A 42 -13.66 -6.49 11.18
N GLU A 43 -12.61 -6.01 10.49
CA GLU A 43 -11.42 -5.41 11.09
C GLU A 43 -11.50 -3.88 11.15
N ALA A 44 -10.63 -3.27 11.97
CA ALA A 44 -10.44 -1.82 12.02
C ALA A 44 -10.06 -1.27 10.64
N PRO A 45 -10.36 -0.01 10.32
CA PRO A 45 -9.93 0.58 9.05
C PRO A 45 -8.40 0.71 9.01
N PHE A 46 -7.81 0.40 7.86
CA PHE A 46 -6.38 0.52 7.59
C PHE A 46 -6.14 1.60 6.53
N LEU A 47 -5.13 2.42 6.74
CA LEU A 47 -4.49 3.16 5.66
C LEU A 47 -3.55 2.20 4.92
N PHE A 48 -3.71 2.09 3.61
CA PHE A 48 -2.80 1.32 2.77
C PHE A 48 -1.97 2.24 1.88
N ARG A 49 -0.75 1.80 1.57
CA ARG A 49 0.11 2.38 0.54
C ARG A 49 0.75 1.26 -0.26
N ASP A 50 0.49 1.30 -1.56
CA ASP A 50 1.14 0.47 -2.56
C ASP A 50 2.17 1.30 -3.30
N GLU A 51 3.41 0.85 -3.32
CA GLU A 51 4.52 1.49 -4.01
C GLU A 51 5.02 0.58 -5.14
N TYR A 52 4.85 1.05 -6.37
CA TYR A 52 5.28 0.41 -7.60
C TYR A 52 6.66 0.93 -7.96
N LEU A 53 7.67 0.07 -7.90
CA LEU A 53 9.07 0.45 -8.11
C LEU A 53 9.48 0.29 -9.58
N PRO A 54 10.50 1.03 -10.04
CA PRO A 54 11.03 0.92 -11.42
C PRO A 54 11.60 -0.46 -11.78
N ASP A 55 11.95 -1.27 -10.79
CA ASP A 55 12.41 -2.66 -10.97
C ASP A 55 11.24 -3.66 -11.15
N GLY A 56 10.00 -3.16 -11.15
CA GLY A 56 8.78 -3.96 -11.29
C GLY A 56 8.26 -4.55 -9.97
N GLN A 57 8.95 -4.34 -8.84
CA GLN A 57 8.47 -4.75 -7.53
C GLN A 57 7.27 -3.92 -7.07
N LEU A 58 6.46 -4.53 -6.20
CA LEU A 58 5.38 -3.87 -5.48
C LEU A 58 5.66 -4.02 -3.98
N ARG A 59 5.63 -2.90 -3.26
CA ARG A 59 5.68 -2.88 -1.80
C ARG A 59 4.35 -2.40 -1.26
N THR A 60 3.77 -3.16 -0.33
CA THR A 60 2.50 -2.82 0.29
C THR A 60 2.71 -2.59 1.78
N ALA A 61 2.29 -1.41 2.25
CA ALA A 61 2.25 -1.05 3.65
C ALA A 61 0.79 -0.92 4.11
N LEU A 62 0.49 -1.46 5.29
CA LEU A 62 -0.82 -1.37 5.94
C LEU A 62 -0.63 -0.83 7.35
N VAL A 63 -1.35 0.24 7.68
CA VAL A 63 -1.30 0.87 8.99
C VAL A 63 -2.71 1.00 9.52
N ARG A 64 -2.98 0.45 10.70
CA ARG A 64 -4.28 0.58 11.36
C ARG A 64 -4.57 2.03 11.72
N LEU A 65 -5.67 2.60 11.26
CA LEU A 65 -6.00 4.00 11.54
C LEU A 65 -6.28 4.28 13.02
N ASP A 66 -6.79 3.30 13.77
CA ASP A 66 -7.02 3.45 15.21
C ASP A 66 -5.71 3.46 16.03
N ALA A 67 -4.60 3.01 15.44
CA ALA A 67 -3.27 3.08 16.04
C ALA A 67 -2.52 4.38 15.68
N VAL A 68 -3.02 5.15 14.73
CA VAL A 68 -2.32 6.30 14.14
C VAL A 68 -2.75 7.59 14.84
N ARG A 69 -1.84 8.20 15.62
CA ARG A 69 -2.06 9.53 16.23
C ARG A 69 -1.61 10.70 15.33
N VAL A 70 -0.85 10.43 14.26
CA VAL A 70 -0.28 11.40 13.30
C VAL A 70 -0.19 10.73 11.91
N PHE A 71 -0.49 11.45 10.83
CA PHE A 71 -0.46 10.93 9.44
C PHE A 71 0.78 10.04 9.18
N PRO A 72 0.62 8.76 8.80
CA PRO A 72 1.67 7.75 9.02
C PRO A 72 2.62 7.55 7.84
N PHE A 73 2.32 8.11 6.66
CA PHE A 73 3.17 7.97 5.49
C PHE A 73 3.91 9.29 5.23
N PRO A 74 5.24 9.27 5.06
CA PRO A 74 5.94 10.42 4.56
C PRO A 74 5.43 10.75 3.15
N PRO A 75 5.31 12.04 2.79
CA PRO A 75 4.93 12.42 1.44
C PRO A 75 5.87 11.73 0.44
N PRO A 76 5.36 11.31 -0.73
CA PRO A 76 6.21 10.70 -1.76
C PRO A 76 7.40 11.61 -2.04
N ASP A 77 8.61 11.06 -2.00
CA ASP A 77 9.84 11.80 -2.24
C ASP A 77 9.73 12.52 -3.59
N ARG A 78 9.67 13.86 -3.56
CA ARG A 78 9.76 14.68 -4.76
C ARG A 78 11.23 14.80 -5.12
N LEU A 79 11.71 13.97 -6.05
CA LEU A 79 12.98 14.15 -6.75
C LEU A 79 12.71 14.80 -8.10
#